data_AF-A0A1G4B8E0-F1
#
_entry.id   AF-A0A1G4B8E0-F1
#
_cell.length_a   1.000
_cell.length_b   1.000
_cell.length_c   1.000
_cell.angle_alpha   90.00
_cell.angle_beta   90.00
_cell.angle_gamma   90.00
#
_symmetry.space_group_name_H-M   'P 1'
#
loop_
_entity.id
_entity.type
_entity.pdbx_description
1 polymer ?
#
loop_
_entity_poly.entity_id
_entity_poly.type
_entity_poly.pdbx_seq_one_letter_code
_entity_poly.pdbx_strand_id
1 'polypeptide(L)'
;MFSRPSLDRGYALALGLVATSSLVAAGPCDIYASAGNACVAAHSTTRALYSAFTGSLYQVKRGSDNTTTNVAPLSAGGVANAATQDNFCAGTTCLITVIYDQSGKGNHLTQAPKGAFSGPDLNGIDNLASAIGAPVTLNGQKAYGVFISPGTGYRNNAAVGTATGDTAEGLYAVLDGTHYNGNCCFDYGNAETNSHDTGNGHMEAIYFGDNTVWGTGAGNGPWLMADLENGLFSGFSPSNNPSDLSVTDRFFTAAVKGGPNEWSLRGANAASGGLTTYYSGVRPNKTGYNPMSKEGAIILGIGGDNSNGAQGTFYEGVMTQGYPSDATENSVQANVVAAKYATTSLNSGSALTVGNDISLRATTAGYTTRYLAHSGATVNTQVVNSTSSTALKQQASWTVRTGLGFSGCYSFESVDTPGSYIRHYNFELQVSANDGSKQFAEDATFCTQSGISGTGTTFRAWSFPTCFFRHYANVGYAARNGGVHFFDSPVSFNADVSWAVSTGFA
;
A
#
# COMPACT_ATOMS: atom_id res chain seq x y z
N MET A 1 -54.70 70.66 33.85
CA MET A 1 -53.93 69.86 34.83
C MET A 1 -54.62 68.51 34.93
N PHE A 2 -54.11 67.37 34.48
CA PHE A 2 -52.79 66.89 34.12
C PHE A 2 -52.95 65.84 33.00
N SER A 3 -52.05 65.83 32.02
CA SER A 3 -51.93 64.77 31.01
C SER A 3 -51.52 63.44 31.67
N ARG A 4 -52.14 62.33 31.26
CA ARG A 4 -51.72 60.97 31.61
C ARG A 4 -50.54 60.54 30.73
N PRO A 5 -49.44 59.97 31.27
CA PRO A 5 -48.41 59.34 30.46
C PRO A 5 -48.75 57.88 30.15
N SER A 6 -48.38 57.47 28.93
CA SER A 6 -48.45 56.12 28.37
C SER A 6 -47.45 55.17 29.01
N LEU A 7 -47.84 53.91 29.20
CA LEU A 7 -46.94 52.81 29.58
C LEU A 7 -46.00 52.47 28.42
N ASP A 8 -44.70 52.66 28.60
CA ASP A 8 -43.67 52.07 27.75
C ASP A 8 -43.45 50.60 28.15
N ARG A 9 -43.63 49.68 27.19
CA ARG A 9 -43.19 48.29 27.29
C ARG A 9 -41.79 48.18 26.71
N GLY A 10 -40.78 48.15 27.58
CA GLY A 10 -39.43 47.75 27.19
C GLY A 10 -39.39 46.26 26.86
N TYR A 11 -39.21 45.92 25.58
CA TYR A 11 -38.81 44.58 25.16
C TYR A 11 -37.31 44.44 25.35
N ALA A 12 -36.89 43.64 26.33
CA ALA A 12 -35.51 43.19 26.43
C ALA A 12 -35.28 42.06 25.41
N LEU A 13 -34.58 42.35 24.31
CA LEU A 13 -34.05 41.33 23.40
C LEU A 13 -32.83 40.70 24.07
N ALA A 14 -32.95 39.46 24.54
CA ALA A 14 -31.80 38.64 24.89
C ALA A 14 -31.19 38.08 23.60
N LEU A 15 -30.07 38.65 23.13
CA LEU A 15 -29.24 38.03 22.11
C LEU A 15 -28.51 36.83 22.73
N GLY A 16 -28.98 35.62 22.43
CA GLY A 16 -28.24 34.40 22.71
C GLY A 16 -27.05 34.29 21.77
N LEU A 17 -25.83 34.45 22.29
CA LEU A 17 -24.59 34.19 21.57
C LEU A 17 -24.46 32.67 21.38
N VAL A 18 -24.91 32.14 20.24
CA VAL A 18 -24.61 30.76 19.84
C VAL A 18 -23.14 30.76 19.40
N ALA A 19 -22.23 30.50 20.34
CA ALA A 19 -20.86 30.17 20.00
C ALA A 19 -20.87 28.82 19.28
N THR A 20 -20.85 28.84 17.94
CA THR A 20 -20.49 27.67 17.15
C THR A 20 -19.00 27.43 17.34
N SER A 21 -18.62 26.85 18.48
CA SER A 21 -17.29 26.27 18.62
C SER A 21 -17.22 25.12 17.61
N SER A 22 -16.51 25.31 16.51
CA SER A 22 -16.08 24.21 15.66
C SER A 22 -15.18 23.31 16.51
N LEU A 23 -15.75 22.23 17.06
CA LEU A 23 -14.98 21.15 17.66
C LEU A 23 -14.10 20.58 16.55
N VAL A 24 -12.83 20.97 16.54
CA VAL A 24 -11.82 20.34 15.68
C VAL A 24 -11.67 18.91 16.20
N ALA A 25 -12.02 17.92 15.37
CA ALA A 25 -11.88 16.52 15.75
C ALA A 25 -10.39 16.18 15.90
N ALA A 26 -9.99 15.68 17.07
CA ALA A 26 -8.63 15.25 17.36
C ALA A 26 -8.20 14.14 16.39
N GLY A 27 -6.98 14.24 15.83
CA GLY A 27 -6.35 13.19 15.06
C GLY A 27 -5.74 12.09 15.94
N PRO A 28 -5.30 10.96 15.36
CA PRO A 28 -4.64 9.88 16.09
C PRO A 28 -3.54 10.35 17.04
N CYS A 29 -2.63 11.22 16.60
CA CYS A 29 -1.54 11.68 17.44
C CYS A 29 -1.94 12.73 18.48
N ASP A 30 -3.02 13.47 18.27
CA ASP A 30 -3.59 14.33 19.32
C ASP A 30 -4.15 13.48 20.47
N ILE A 31 -4.82 12.36 20.14
CA ILE A 31 -5.37 11.40 21.11
C ILE A 31 -4.23 10.80 21.93
N TYR A 32 -3.20 10.27 21.25
CA TYR A 32 -2.01 9.73 21.91
C TYR A 32 -1.29 10.76 22.80
N ALA A 33 -1.09 11.99 22.31
CA ALA A 33 -0.46 13.05 23.09
C ALA A 33 -1.28 13.41 24.34
N SER A 34 -2.62 13.49 24.22
CA SER A 34 -3.50 13.78 25.36
C SER A 34 -3.45 12.72 26.48
N ALA A 35 -3.08 11.49 26.12
CA ALA A 35 -2.89 10.36 27.05
C ALA A 35 -1.45 10.26 27.61
N GLY A 36 -0.54 11.15 27.21
CA GLY A 36 0.87 11.13 27.63
C GLY A 36 1.76 10.19 26.80
N ASN A 37 1.25 9.65 25.68
CA ASN A 37 1.98 8.74 24.78
C ASN A 37 2.27 9.41 23.44
N ALA A 38 2.90 10.58 23.42
CA ALA A 38 3.07 11.35 22.19
C ALA A 38 3.70 10.55 21.04
N CYS A 39 3.20 10.76 19.82
CA CYS A 39 3.82 10.19 18.63
C CYS A 39 5.23 10.75 18.42
N VAL A 40 6.17 9.87 18.11
CA VAL A 40 7.55 10.21 17.71
C VAL A 40 7.82 9.93 16.23
N ALA A 41 6.92 9.20 15.58
CA ALA A 41 6.87 9.12 14.13
C ALA A 41 5.40 9.00 13.71
N ALA A 42 4.98 9.72 12.68
CA ALA A 42 3.60 9.70 12.20
C ALA A 42 3.57 9.73 10.67
N HIS A 43 3.24 8.60 10.04
CA HIS A 43 3.34 8.40 8.60
C HIS A 43 1.97 8.11 7.99
N SER A 44 1.62 8.84 6.93
CA SER A 44 0.44 8.55 6.14
C SER A 44 0.54 9.24 4.79
N THR A 45 0.14 8.54 3.73
CA THR A 45 -0.08 9.16 2.42
C THR A 45 -1.55 9.53 2.19
N THR A 46 -2.44 9.19 3.12
CA THR A 46 -3.89 9.34 2.95
C THR A 46 -4.46 10.54 3.71
N ARG A 47 -3.96 10.87 4.90
CA ARG A 47 -4.47 12.00 5.70
C ARG A 47 -3.46 12.53 6.71
N ALA A 48 -3.77 13.70 7.25
CA ALA A 48 -3.13 14.21 8.45
C ALA A 48 -3.48 13.36 9.68
N LEU A 49 -2.50 13.13 10.56
CA LEU A 49 -2.61 12.37 11.80
C LEU A 49 -2.64 13.28 13.05
N TYR A 50 -2.44 14.58 12.84
CA TYR A 50 -2.72 15.64 13.79
C TYR A 50 -3.76 16.59 13.19
N SER A 51 -4.72 17.02 13.99
CA SER A 51 -5.80 17.91 13.59
C SER A 51 -5.34 19.26 13.04
N ALA A 52 -4.18 19.75 13.49
CA ALA A 52 -3.59 21.01 13.04
C ALA A 52 -2.56 20.85 11.91
N PHE A 53 -2.25 19.63 11.45
CA PHE A 53 -1.17 19.44 10.47
C PHE A 53 -1.57 19.92 9.08
N THR A 54 -0.71 20.76 8.49
CA THR A 54 -0.83 21.31 7.13
C THR A 54 0.40 21.05 6.26
N GLY A 55 1.39 20.34 6.80
CA GLY A 55 2.65 20.06 6.11
C GLY A 55 2.49 19.08 4.95
N SER A 56 3.60 18.72 4.32
CA SER A 56 3.61 17.68 3.28
C SER A 56 3.41 16.30 3.93
N LEU A 57 2.53 15.48 3.36
CA LEU A 57 2.30 14.09 3.77
C LEU A 57 3.32 13.16 3.11
N TYR A 58 3.56 13.36 1.81
CA TYR A 58 4.51 12.56 1.04
C TYR A 58 5.03 13.31 -0.19
N GLN A 59 6.09 12.78 -0.79
CA GLN A 59 6.67 13.28 -2.04
C GLN A 59 6.49 12.24 -3.15
N VAL A 60 6.07 12.69 -4.33
CA VAL A 60 6.04 11.86 -5.54
C VAL A 60 7.09 12.33 -6.54
N LYS A 61 7.65 11.38 -7.29
CA LYS A 61 8.56 11.62 -8.40
C LYS A 61 7.96 11.05 -9.67
N ARG A 62 7.91 11.85 -10.74
CA ARG A 62 7.37 11.40 -12.02
C ARG A 62 8.47 10.88 -12.95
N GLY A 63 8.16 9.84 -13.71
CA GLY A 63 9.11 9.20 -14.63
C GLY A 63 9.42 10.00 -15.89
N SER A 64 8.61 11.01 -16.23
CA SER A 64 8.78 11.81 -17.46
C SER A 64 10.04 12.68 -17.45
N ASP A 65 10.36 13.30 -16.32
CA ASP A 65 11.47 14.24 -16.19
C ASP A 65 12.21 14.14 -14.84
N ASN A 66 11.89 13.12 -14.03
CA ASN A 66 12.48 12.88 -12.71
C ASN A 66 12.27 14.02 -11.69
N THR A 67 11.40 14.99 -11.97
CA THR A 67 11.05 16.03 -11.00
C THR A 67 10.16 15.47 -9.89
N THR A 68 10.11 16.20 -8.77
CA THR A 68 9.30 15.82 -7.61
C THR A 68 8.30 16.90 -7.24
N THR A 69 7.21 16.49 -6.59
CA THR A 69 6.30 17.40 -5.88
C THR A 69 5.84 16.77 -4.58
N ASN A 70 5.53 17.62 -3.61
CA ASN A 70 4.93 17.18 -2.36
C ASN A 70 3.40 17.21 -2.46
N VAL A 71 2.75 16.30 -1.73
CA VAL A 71 1.30 16.27 -1.55
C VAL A 71 1.00 16.58 -0.09
N ALA A 72 0.20 17.63 0.14
CA ALA A 72 -0.26 18.07 1.46
C ALA A 72 -1.75 17.73 1.65
N PRO A 73 -2.30 17.83 2.88
CA PRO A 73 -3.73 17.75 3.12
C PRO A 73 -4.50 18.85 2.38
N LEU A 74 -5.78 18.62 2.07
CA LEU A 74 -6.69 19.63 1.51
C LEU A 74 -6.95 20.80 2.48
N SER A 75 -6.88 20.53 3.77
CA SER A 75 -7.01 21.48 4.87
C SER A 75 -6.24 20.96 6.09
N ALA A 76 -6.01 21.79 7.10
CA ALA A 76 -5.44 21.33 8.38
C ALA A 76 -6.20 20.09 8.89
N GLY A 77 -5.47 19.03 9.25
CA GLY A 77 -6.08 17.79 9.76
C GLY A 77 -6.80 16.94 8.70
N GLY A 78 -6.77 17.35 7.43
CA GLY A 78 -7.60 16.79 6.37
C GLY A 78 -7.01 15.58 5.63
N VAL A 79 -7.77 15.10 4.64
CA VAL A 79 -7.36 14.08 3.68
C VAL A 79 -6.34 14.68 2.70
N ALA A 80 -5.42 13.85 2.19
CA ALA A 80 -4.45 14.22 1.17
C ALA A 80 -5.12 14.86 -0.07
N ASN A 81 -4.50 15.89 -0.64
CA ASN A 81 -4.93 16.46 -1.90
C ASN A 81 -4.50 15.57 -3.09
N ALA A 82 -5.26 14.50 -3.34
CA ALA A 82 -5.00 13.59 -4.45
C ALA A 82 -4.96 14.27 -5.83
N ALA A 83 -5.64 15.41 -6.00
CA ALA A 83 -5.60 16.16 -7.25
C ALA A 83 -4.20 16.71 -7.57
N THR A 84 -3.40 17.07 -6.56
CA THR A 84 -1.99 17.46 -6.75
C THR A 84 -1.20 16.32 -7.39
N GLN A 85 -1.38 15.10 -6.90
CA GLN A 85 -0.74 13.91 -7.48
C GLN A 85 -1.27 13.63 -8.88
N ASP A 86 -2.59 13.57 -9.07
CA ASP A 86 -3.21 13.24 -10.35
C ASP A 86 -2.74 14.20 -11.46
N ASN A 87 -2.69 15.51 -11.18
CA ASN A 87 -2.20 16.51 -12.13
C ASN A 87 -0.70 16.40 -12.39
N PHE A 88 0.11 16.16 -11.35
CA PHE A 88 1.56 16.06 -11.49
C PHE A 88 1.98 14.82 -12.29
N CYS A 89 1.28 13.71 -12.09
CA CYS A 89 1.53 12.40 -12.69
C CYS A 89 0.81 12.19 -14.03
N ALA A 90 0.06 13.18 -14.53
CA ALA A 90 -0.67 13.08 -15.77
C ALA A 90 0.26 12.75 -16.95
N GLY A 91 -0.13 11.76 -17.77
CA GLY A 91 0.64 11.34 -18.94
C GLY A 91 1.99 10.69 -18.61
N THR A 92 2.19 10.17 -17.39
CA THR A 92 3.42 9.48 -16.99
C THR A 92 3.18 8.54 -15.81
N THR A 93 4.25 7.98 -15.26
CA THR A 93 4.26 7.14 -14.05
C THR A 93 4.77 7.93 -12.86
N CYS A 94 4.38 7.53 -11.65
CA CYS A 94 4.84 8.18 -10.42
C CYS A 94 5.21 7.16 -9.34
N LEU A 95 6.28 7.45 -8.62
CA LEU A 95 6.74 6.72 -7.44
C LEU A 95 6.60 7.61 -6.21
N ILE A 96 6.26 7.02 -5.07
CA ILE A 96 6.31 7.67 -3.76
C ILE A 96 7.77 7.60 -3.30
N THR A 97 8.43 8.74 -3.11
CA THR A 97 9.87 8.81 -2.77
C THR A 97 10.13 9.02 -1.29
N VAL A 98 9.23 9.75 -0.64
CA VAL A 98 9.30 10.07 0.79
C VAL A 98 7.91 9.98 1.38
N ILE A 99 7.77 9.31 2.52
CA ILE A 99 6.58 9.40 3.38
C ILE A 99 7.00 10.25 4.59
N TYR A 100 6.48 11.47 4.67
CA TYR A 100 6.93 12.42 5.67
C TYR A 100 6.34 12.09 7.04
N ASP A 101 7.23 12.04 8.04
CA ASP A 101 6.87 12.12 9.46
C ASP A 101 6.20 13.46 9.81
N GLN A 102 4.95 13.40 10.26
CA GLN A 102 4.13 14.54 10.64
C GLN A 102 4.39 15.03 12.08
N SER A 103 5.11 14.26 12.89
CA SER A 103 5.34 14.58 14.32
C SER A 103 6.29 15.75 14.55
N GLY A 104 7.01 16.18 13.51
CA GLY A 104 8.06 17.20 13.60
C GLY A 104 9.40 16.68 14.11
N LYS A 105 9.57 15.36 14.29
CA LYS A 105 10.87 14.73 14.63
C LYS A 105 11.78 14.56 13.42
N GLY A 106 11.23 14.63 12.20
CA GLY A 106 12.02 14.48 10.97
C GLY A 106 12.28 13.02 10.62
N ASN A 107 11.51 12.09 11.20
CA ASN A 107 11.66 10.66 11.03
C ASN A 107 11.06 10.15 9.70
N HIS A 108 11.28 10.90 8.62
CA HIS A 108 10.71 10.60 7.31
C HIS A 108 11.19 9.24 6.80
N LEU A 109 10.30 8.50 6.15
CA LEU A 109 10.63 7.24 5.50
C LEU A 109 11.03 7.48 4.05
N THR A 110 12.21 6.99 3.67
CA THR A 110 12.77 7.07 2.31
C THR A 110 13.09 5.68 1.78
N GLN A 111 13.49 5.57 0.51
CA GLN A 111 13.91 4.30 -0.11
C GLN A 111 14.86 3.52 0.81
N ALA A 112 14.50 2.27 1.11
CA ALA A 112 15.29 1.46 2.03
C ALA A 112 16.67 1.13 1.43
N PRO A 113 17.76 1.31 2.21
CA PRO A 113 19.10 0.96 1.78
C PRO A 113 19.29 -0.55 1.77
N LYS A 114 20.36 -1.01 1.12
CA LYS A 114 20.83 -2.38 1.26
C LYS A 114 21.12 -2.73 2.73
N GLY A 115 20.69 -3.91 3.15
CA GLY A 115 21.03 -4.53 4.43
C GLY A 115 21.82 -5.82 4.27
N ALA A 116 21.53 -6.80 5.13
CA ALA A 116 22.01 -8.17 4.96
C ALA A 116 21.49 -8.76 3.64
N PHE A 117 20.23 -8.47 3.32
CA PHE A 117 19.64 -8.76 2.01
C PHE A 117 19.69 -7.55 1.08
N SER A 118 19.86 -7.83 -0.22
CA SER A 118 19.88 -6.79 -1.25
C SER A 118 18.49 -6.58 -1.84
N GLY A 119 18.12 -5.32 -1.99
CA GLY A 119 17.02 -4.89 -2.82
C GLY A 119 17.22 -5.16 -4.31
N PRO A 120 16.14 -5.23 -5.09
CA PRO A 120 16.19 -5.48 -6.52
C PRO A 120 16.53 -4.22 -7.35
N ASP A 121 16.60 -3.03 -6.75
CA ASP A 121 16.95 -1.80 -7.45
C ASP A 121 18.48 -1.57 -7.47
N LEU A 122 18.93 -0.53 -8.17
CA LEU A 122 20.35 -0.24 -8.38
C LEU A 122 21.13 -0.15 -7.07
N ASN A 123 22.31 -0.79 -7.03
CA ASN A 123 23.18 -0.89 -5.85
C ASN A 123 22.60 -1.69 -4.68
N GLY A 124 21.54 -2.48 -4.91
CA GLY A 124 20.95 -3.34 -3.90
C GLY A 124 20.04 -2.60 -2.92
N ILE A 125 19.57 -1.40 -3.27
CA ILE A 125 18.51 -0.71 -2.54
C ILE A 125 17.15 -1.28 -2.94
N ASP A 126 16.15 -1.14 -2.10
CA ASP A 126 14.80 -1.63 -2.42
C ASP A 126 14.10 -0.71 -3.42
N ASN A 127 13.05 -1.21 -4.08
CA ASN A 127 12.21 -0.40 -4.94
C ASN A 127 11.42 0.65 -4.13
N LEU A 128 11.03 1.72 -4.82
CA LEU A 128 9.97 2.62 -4.37
C LEU A 128 8.59 2.13 -4.85
N ALA A 129 7.55 2.44 -4.06
CA ALA A 129 6.18 2.08 -4.39
C ALA A 129 5.58 2.99 -5.48
N SER A 130 4.68 2.42 -6.29
CA SER A 130 3.84 3.19 -7.20
C SER A 130 2.88 4.11 -6.43
N ALA A 131 2.69 5.34 -6.91
CA ALA A 131 1.78 6.30 -6.28
C ALA A 131 0.29 5.99 -6.50
N ILE A 132 -0.04 5.00 -7.34
CA ILE A 132 -1.43 4.70 -7.77
C ILE A 132 -1.85 3.25 -7.49
N GLY A 133 -1.04 2.50 -6.74
CA GLY A 133 -1.31 1.08 -6.47
C GLY A 133 -2.43 0.83 -5.47
N ALA A 134 -2.71 1.77 -4.57
CA ALA A 134 -3.72 1.63 -3.53
C ALA A 134 -4.67 2.84 -3.44
N PRO A 135 -5.47 3.13 -4.49
CA PRO A 135 -6.44 4.21 -4.43
C PRO A 135 -7.55 3.86 -3.43
N VAL A 136 -7.94 4.84 -2.63
CA VAL A 136 -8.99 4.73 -1.62
C VAL A 136 -9.82 6.00 -1.56
N THR A 137 -10.90 5.96 -0.80
CA THR A 137 -11.56 7.17 -0.30
C THR A 137 -11.61 7.18 1.22
N LEU A 138 -11.50 8.37 1.81
CA LEU A 138 -11.72 8.63 3.22
C LEU A 138 -12.92 9.58 3.31
N ASN A 139 -14.05 9.07 3.80
CA ASN A 139 -15.33 9.80 3.83
C ASN A 139 -15.67 10.44 2.45
N GLY A 140 -15.46 9.67 1.37
CA GLY A 140 -15.72 10.09 0.00
C GLY A 140 -14.62 10.92 -0.68
N GLN A 141 -13.58 11.34 0.03
CA GLN A 141 -12.45 12.08 -0.54
C GLN A 141 -11.36 11.12 -1.00
N LYS A 142 -10.96 11.22 -2.27
CA LYS A 142 -9.94 10.35 -2.88
C LYS A 142 -8.57 10.56 -2.23
N ALA A 143 -7.86 9.46 -1.97
CA ALA A 143 -6.48 9.43 -1.52
C ALA A 143 -5.76 8.18 -2.05
N TYR A 144 -4.46 8.08 -1.79
CA TYR A 144 -3.64 6.96 -2.22
C TYR A 144 -2.86 6.40 -1.02
N GLY A 145 -2.97 5.09 -0.78
CA GLY A 145 -2.08 4.34 0.09
C GLY A 145 -0.76 3.97 -0.59
N VAL A 146 0.10 3.27 0.14
CA VAL A 146 1.40 2.77 -0.31
C VAL A 146 1.27 1.28 -0.60
N PHE A 147 1.15 0.91 -1.88
CA PHE A 147 1.10 -0.48 -2.31
C PHE A 147 2.53 -1.01 -2.47
N ILE A 148 2.93 -1.94 -1.61
CA ILE A 148 4.27 -2.51 -1.53
C ILE A 148 4.24 -3.89 -2.18
N SER A 149 4.83 -4.00 -3.37
CA SER A 149 5.10 -5.29 -4.03
C SER A 149 6.43 -5.87 -3.53
N PRO A 150 6.70 -7.19 -3.69
CA PRO A 150 7.98 -7.78 -3.32
C PRO A 150 9.18 -6.98 -3.83
N GLY A 151 10.14 -6.75 -2.93
CA GLY A 151 11.35 -5.97 -3.15
C GLY A 151 11.16 -4.46 -2.98
N THR A 152 10.04 -3.99 -2.42
CA THR A 152 9.77 -2.57 -2.14
C THR A 152 9.91 -2.32 -0.64
N GLY A 153 10.60 -1.25 -0.24
CA GLY A 153 10.87 -0.98 1.17
C GLY A 153 11.14 0.49 1.46
N TYR A 154 10.74 0.93 2.65
CA TYR A 154 11.11 2.24 3.16
C TYR A 154 11.75 2.13 4.54
N ARG A 155 12.68 3.04 4.83
CA ARG A 155 13.46 3.00 6.07
C ARG A 155 13.92 4.38 6.53
N ASN A 156 14.15 4.49 7.84
CA ASN A 156 14.93 5.55 8.47
C ASN A 156 15.82 4.95 9.58
N ASN A 157 17.13 4.88 9.34
CA ASN A 157 18.12 4.34 10.28
C ASN A 157 18.60 5.32 11.34
N ALA A 158 18.23 6.60 11.23
CA ALA A 158 18.69 7.67 12.11
C ALA A 158 17.50 8.43 12.71
N ALA A 159 16.46 7.69 13.10
CA ALA A 159 15.28 8.26 13.69
C ALA A 159 15.55 8.80 15.10
N VAL A 160 14.77 9.81 15.48
CA VAL A 160 14.94 10.58 16.71
C VAL A 160 13.71 10.41 17.60
N GLY A 161 13.93 9.97 18.83
CA GLY A 161 12.91 9.88 19.86
C GLY A 161 12.12 8.57 19.89
N THR A 162 12.34 7.68 18.91
CA THR A 162 11.91 6.28 18.93
C THR A 162 12.48 5.54 20.14
N ALA A 163 11.77 4.53 20.63
CA ALA A 163 12.20 3.75 21.79
C ALA A 163 13.46 2.94 21.47
N THR A 164 14.34 2.83 22.47
CA THR A 164 15.55 2.00 22.39
C THR A 164 15.70 1.13 23.63
N GLY A 165 16.45 0.03 23.53
CA GLY A 165 16.58 -0.95 24.62
C GLY A 165 15.21 -1.50 25.04
N ASP A 166 14.96 -1.48 26.34
CA ASP A 166 13.71 -1.98 26.93
C ASP A 166 12.65 -0.89 27.20
N THR A 167 12.87 0.32 26.66
CA THR A 167 11.91 1.42 26.84
C THR A 167 10.59 1.13 26.14
N ALA A 168 9.48 1.58 26.71
CA ALA A 168 8.17 1.26 26.18
C ALA A 168 7.80 2.10 24.95
N GLU A 169 7.07 1.48 24.03
CA GLU A 169 6.46 2.11 22.86
C GLU A 169 5.11 1.50 22.51
N GLY A 170 4.40 2.19 21.62
CA GLY A 170 3.22 1.68 20.95
C GLY A 170 3.21 2.08 19.48
N LEU A 171 2.65 1.20 18.67
CA LEU A 171 2.60 1.23 17.22
C LEU A 171 1.16 1.01 16.80
N TYR A 172 0.70 1.72 15.77
CA TYR A 172 -0.44 1.23 15.00
C TYR A 172 -0.22 1.47 13.51
N ALA A 173 -0.87 0.66 12.69
CA ALA A 173 -0.98 0.86 11.26
C ALA A 173 -2.37 0.47 10.74
N VAL A 174 -2.84 1.15 9.70
CA VAL A 174 -3.99 0.72 8.89
C VAL A 174 -3.44 0.10 7.60
N LEU A 175 -3.80 -1.16 7.39
CA LEU A 175 -3.28 -2.03 6.34
C LEU A 175 -4.41 -2.54 5.42
N ASP A 176 -4.04 -3.09 4.25
CA ASP A 176 -4.94 -3.90 3.44
C ASP A 176 -4.88 -5.36 3.91
N GLY A 177 -5.92 -5.84 4.60
CA GLY A 177 -5.93 -7.20 5.12
C GLY A 177 -6.02 -8.29 4.05
N THR A 178 -6.17 -7.93 2.78
CA THR A 178 -6.24 -8.85 1.63
C THR A 178 -5.01 -8.83 0.74
N HIS A 179 -4.06 -7.92 0.99
CA HIS A 179 -2.81 -7.85 0.25
C HIS A 179 -1.65 -8.21 1.18
N TYR A 180 -1.13 -9.42 1.00
CA TYR A 180 -0.06 -10.01 1.81
C TYR A 180 0.56 -11.21 1.09
N ASN A 181 1.67 -11.74 1.59
CA ASN A 181 2.17 -13.07 1.26
C ASN A 181 2.91 -13.68 2.47
N GLY A 182 3.53 -14.85 2.26
CA GLY A 182 4.20 -15.60 3.33
C GLY A 182 5.70 -15.38 3.39
N ASN A 183 6.24 -14.44 2.61
CA ASN A 183 7.66 -14.13 2.58
C ASN A 183 8.03 -13.11 3.67
N CYS A 184 9.30 -13.09 4.06
CA CYS A 184 9.79 -12.13 5.05
C CYS A 184 10.18 -10.78 4.41
N CYS A 185 9.83 -9.66 5.02
CA CYS A 185 8.76 -9.48 6.03
C CYS A 185 7.98 -8.20 5.76
N PHE A 186 6.65 -8.19 5.95
CA PHE A 186 5.85 -6.98 5.73
C PHE A 186 5.63 -6.28 7.07
N ASP A 187 6.65 -5.49 7.46
CA ASP A 187 6.68 -4.90 8.79
C ASP A 187 6.45 -3.39 8.79
N TYR A 188 6.01 -2.86 9.93
CA TYR A 188 6.07 -1.44 10.26
C TYR A 188 6.39 -1.24 11.74
N GLY A 189 7.52 -0.60 12.04
CA GLY A 189 7.90 -0.30 13.42
C GLY A 189 9.39 -0.19 13.65
N ASN A 190 9.81 -0.53 14.87
CA ASN A 190 11.16 -0.39 15.40
C ASN A 190 12.09 -1.48 14.85
N ALA A 191 13.30 -1.10 14.43
CA ALA A 191 14.28 -2.02 13.91
C ALA A 191 15.72 -1.59 14.18
N GLU A 192 16.67 -2.38 13.68
CA GLU A 192 18.09 -2.13 13.72
C GLU A 192 18.51 -0.91 12.91
N THR A 193 19.52 -0.20 13.40
CA THR A 193 20.06 1.00 12.76
C THR A 193 21.04 0.70 11.63
N ASN A 194 21.53 -0.53 11.56
CA ASN A 194 22.54 -0.95 10.57
C ASN A 194 21.95 -1.79 9.42
N SER A 195 20.63 -2.04 9.42
CA SER A 195 19.95 -2.88 8.42
C SER A 195 20.43 -4.34 8.38
N HIS A 196 20.89 -4.87 9.50
CA HIS A 196 21.29 -6.27 9.67
C HIS A 196 20.63 -6.83 10.92
N ASP A 197 20.35 -8.13 10.91
CA ASP A 197 19.97 -8.87 12.11
C ASP A 197 21.08 -8.74 13.16
N THR A 198 20.74 -8.16 14.31
CA THR A 198 21.64 -8.02 15.47
C THR A 198 21.21 -8.87 16.66
N GLY A 199 20.23 -9.75 16.46
CA GLY A 199 19.78 -10.77 17.39
C GLY A 199 18.42 -10.50 18.02
N ASN A 200 17.88 -11.54 18.67
CA ASN A 200 16.62 -11.49 19.41
C ASN A 200 16.45 -10.20 20.23
N GLY A 201 15.29 -9.56 20.10
CA GLY A 201 14.90 -8.38 20.86
C GLY A 201 15.37 -7.04 20.29
N HIS A 202 16.07 -7.03 19.15
CA HIS A 202 16.54 -5.80 18.50
C HIS A 202 15.51 -5.13 17.58
N MET A 203 14.38 -5.80 17.31
CA MET A 203 13.20 -5.21 16.65
C MET A 203 11.99 -5.16 17.58
N GLU A 204 11.04 -4.29 17.25
CA GLU A 204 9.65 -4.37 17.69
C GLU A 204 8.77 -3.72 16.63
N ALA A 205 8.24 -4.54 15.72
CA ALA A 205 7.45 -4.06 14.59
C ALA A 205 6.13 -4.83 14.45
N ILE A 206 5.12 -4.16 13.89
CA ILE A 206 3.91 -4.83 13.41
C ILE A 206 4.30 -5.68 12.21
N TYR A 207 3.99 -6.97 12.22
CA TYR A 207 4.03 -7.84 11.05
C TYR A 207 2.60 -8.18 10.59
N PHE A 208 2.38 -8.23 9.28
CA PHE A 208 1.13 -8.74 8.71
C PHE A 208 1.33 -9.64 7.48
N GLY A 209 0.88 -10.89 7.58
CA GLY A 209 0.96 -11.86 6.48
C GLY A 209 0.74 -13.30 6.94
N ASP A 210 1.05 -14.28 6.08
CA ASP A 210 0.82 -15.72 6.33
C ASP A 210 2.12 -16.55 6.38
N ASN A 211 3.26 -15.91 6.68
CA ASN A 211 4.52 -16.59 6.95
C ASN A 211 4.36 -17.60 8.11
N THR A 212 4.86 -18.82 7.90
CA THR A 212 4.81 -19.91 8.88
C THR A 212 6.19 -20.41 9.30
N VAL A 213 7.26 -19.65 9.02
CA VAL A 213 8.65 -20.00 9.39
C VAL A 213 8.84 -19.88 10.90
N TRP A 214 8.18 -18.91 11.54
CA TRP A 214 8.27 -18.64 12.98
C TRP A 214 6.95 -18.92 13.70
N GLY A 215 6.27 -17.88 14.20
CA GLY A 215 4.97 -18.00 14.85
C GLY A 215 3.82 -18.13 13.86
N THR A 216 2.70 -18.68 14.35
CA THR A 216 1.44 -18.76 13.60
C THR A 216 0.25 -18.55 14.52
N GLY A 217 -0.86 -18.09 13.97
CA GLY A 217 -2.16 -18.06 14.65
C GLY A 217 -3.04 -19.26 14.31
N ALA A 218 -4.34 -19.12 14.52
CA ALA A 218 -5.36 -20.05 14.03
C ALA A 218 -5.67 -19.81 12.54
N GLY A 219 -6.08 -20.86 11.84
CA GLY A 219 -6.42 -20.80 10.42
C GLY A 219 -5.19 -20.80 9.50
N ASN A 220 -5.32 -20.16 8.34
CA ASN A 220 -4.27 -20.11 7.30
C ASN A 220 -3.70 -18.70 7.10
N GLY A 221 -3.95 -17.79 8.04
CA GLY A 221 -3.54 -16.40 7.96
C GLY A 221 -4.43 -15.58 7.00
N PRO A 222 -4.06 -14.31 6.77
CA PRO A 222 -2.92 -13.64 7.38
C PRO A 222 -3.17 -13.36 8.87
N TRP A 223 -2.09 -13.16 9.62
CA TRP A 223 -2.13 -12.87 11.05
C TRP A 223 -1.50 -11.52 11.36
N LEU A 224 -1.94 -10.93 12.47
CA LEU A 224 -1.22 -9.84 13.12
C LEU A 224 -0.19 -10.45 14.07
N MET A 225 1.09 -10.23 13.80
CA MET A 225 2.16 -10.64 14.71
C MET A 225 3.04 -9.44 15.07
N ALA A 226 3.93 -9.63 16.04
CA ALA A 226 5.05 -8.72 16.26
C ALA A 226 6.34 -9.36 15.75
N ASP A 227 7.09 -8.66 14.90
CA ASP A 227 8.49 -9.01 14.63
C ASP A 227 9.36 -8.46 15.78
N LEU A 228 10.02 -9.38 16.48
CA LEU A 228 10.94 -9.06 17.57
C LEU A 228 12.40 -9.44 17.24
N GLU A 229 12.70 -9.63 15.95
CA GLU A 229 13.92 -10.21 15.38
C GLU A 229 14.07 -11.71 15.68
N ASN A 230 14.48 -12.47 14.66
CA ASN A 230 14.60 -13.92 14.67
C ASN A 230 13.31 -14.65 15.13
N GLY A 231 12.16 -14.00 14.93
CA GLY A 231 10.87 -14.49 15.39
C GLY A 231 9.74 -13.50 15.10
N LEU A 232 8.75 -13.98 14.34
CA LEU A 232 7.40 -13.39 14.29
C LEU A 232 6.54 -14.03 15.36
N PHE A 233 5.97 -13.24 16.27
CA PHE A 233 5.25 -13.73 17.43
C PHE A 233 3.77 -13.36 17.38
N SER A 234 2.91 -14.38 17.36
CA SER A 234 1.45 -14.30 17.53
C SER A 234 1.01 -14.36 19.00
N GLY A 235 1.95 -14.52 19.93
CA GLY A 235 1.69 -14.61 21.37
C GLY A 235 2.87 -15.16 22.18
N PHE A 236 2.60 -15.71 23.37
CA PHE A 236 3.64 -16.15 24.33
C PHE A 236 4.49 -17.32 23.81
N SER A 237 3.87 -18.28 23.12
CA SER A 237 4.58 -19.39 22.49
C SER A 237 5.37 -18.89 21.29
N PRO A 238 6.66 -19.25 21.11
CA PRO A 238 7.42 -18.92 19.91
C PRO A 238 6.93 -19.58 18.61
N SER A 239 5.91 -20.42 18.69
CA SER A 239 5.33 -21.14 17.54
C SER A 239 3.84 -20.78 17.41
N ASN A 240 2.94 -21.77 17.54
CA ASN A 240 1.51 -21.53 17.36
C ASN A 240 0.87 -20.91 18.61
N ASN A 241 0.05 -19.87 18.42
CA ASN A 241 -0.84 -19.28 19.42
C ASN A 241 -2.27 -19.21 18.84
N PRO A 242 -3.17 -20.16 19.15
CA PRO A 242 -4.46 -20.26 18.47
C PRO A 242 -5.47 -19.15 18.81
N SER A 243 -5.15 -18.27 19.75
CA SER A 243 -5.97 -17.09 20.08
C SER A 243 -5.77 -15.94 19.10
N ASP A 244 -4.69 -15.96 18.31
CA ASP A 244 -4.48 -15.02 17.23
C ASP A 244 -5.20 -15.52 15.97
N LEU A 245 -6.22 -14.78 15.54
CA LEU A 245 -7.16 -15.24 14.51
C LEU A 245 -6.74 -14.73 13.13
N SER A 246 -7.06 -15.50 12.07
CA SER A 246 -6.88 -15.03 10.70
C SER A 246 -7.72 -13.78 10.43
N VAL A 247 -7.10 -12.76 9.84
CA VAL A 247 -7.73 -11.48 9.50
C VAL A 247 -8.39 -11.57 8.13
N THR A 248 -9.63 -11.09 8.01
CA THR A 248 -10.39 -11.09 6.74
C THR A 248 -10.84 -9.69 6.30
N ASP A 249 -10.55 -8.67 7.10
CA ASP A 249 -11.00 -7.31 6.85
C ASP A 249 -10.17 -6.63 5.75
N ARG A 250 -10.84 -6.03 4.75
CA ARG A 250 -10.17 -5.30 3.67
C ARG A 250 -9.37 -4.09 4.17
N PHE A 251 -9.83 -3.43 5.21
CA PHE A 251 -9.06 -2.40 5.91
C PHE A 251 -8.88 -2.88 7.34
N PHE A 252 -7.65 -3.10 7.75
CA PHE A 252 -7.31 -3.71 9.03
C PHE A 252 -6.46 -2.74 9.86
N THR A 253 -6.88 -2.46 11.09
CA THR A 253 -6.09 -1.71 12.06
C THR A 253 -5.29 -2.72 12.88
N ALA A 254 -3.97 -2.66 12.80
CA ALA A 254 -3.03 -3.39 13.62
C ALA A 254 -2.48 -2.47 14.71
N ALA A 255 -2.51 -2.88 15.97
CA ALA A 255 -1.88 -2.18 17.07
C ALA A 255 -1.00 -3.13 17.89
N VAL A 256 0.25 -2.71 18.09
CA VAL A 256 1.28 -3.43 18.85
C VAL A 256 1.88 -2.48 19.85
N LYS A 257 2.12 -2.92 21.07
CA LYS A 257 2.81 -2.13 22.10
C LYS A 257 3.65 -3.04 22.97
N GLY A 258 4.78 -2.52 23.42
CA GLY A 258 5.74 -3.27 24.21
C GLY A 258 6.38 -2.39 25.27
N GLY A 259 6.73 -3.01 26.40
CA GLY A 259 7.41 -2.41 27.54
C GLY A 259 8.24 -3.46 28.28
N PRO A 260 8.76 -3.10 29.48
CA PRO A 260 9.57 -4.01 30.29
C PRO A 260 8.81 -5.29 30.64
N ASN A 261 9.22 -6.40 30.02
CA ASN A 261 8.59 -7.71 30.11
C ASN A 261 7.06 -7.74 29.90
N GLU A 262 6.50 -6.83 29.09
CA GLU A 262 5.08 -6.83 28.71
C GLU A 262 4.90 -6.39 27.26
N TRP A 263 3.91 -6.95 26.57
CA TRP A 263 3.51 -6.53 25.22
C TRP A 263 2.09 -7.01 24.88
N SER A 264 1.52 -6.47 23.81
CA SER A 264 0.19 -6.87 23.34
C SER A 264 0.02 -6.74 21.82
N LEU A 265 -0.93 -7.52 21.30
CA LEU A 265 -1.42 -7.50 19.93
C LEU A 265 -2.92 -7.19 19.95
N ARG A 266 -3.33 -6.14 19.24
CA ARG A 266 -4.74 -5.76 19.12
C ARG A 266 -5.09 -5.46 17.67
N GLY A 267 -6.23 -5.99 17.21
CA GLY A 267 -6.67 -5.85 15.82
C GLY A 267 -8.13 -5.46 15.69
N ALA A 268 -8.48 -4.77 14.62
CA ALA A 268 -9.85 -4.40 14.28
C ALA A 268 -10.04 -4.23 12.77
N ASN A 269 -11.29 -4.34 12.33
CA ASN A 269 -11.72 -3.76 11.07
C ASN A 269 -11.59 -2.22 11.14
N ALA A 270 -10.78 -1.63 10.28
CA ALA A 270 -10.55 -0.17 10.27
C ALA A 270 -11.77 0.61 9.74
N ALA A 271 -12.71 -0.05 9.06
CA ALA A 271 -13.92 0.58 8.55
C ALA A 271 -15.09 0.54 9.55
N SER A 272 -15.02 -0.29 10.62
CA SER A 272 -16.09 -0.37 11.63
C SER A 272 -15.66 -1.10 12.92
N GLY A 273 -16.36 -0.84 14.03
CA GLY A 273 -16.14 -1.58 15.28
C GLY A 273 -14.91 -1.15 16.08
N GLY A 274 -14.51 -1.99 17.03
CA GLY A 274 -13.45 -1.70 18.01
C GLY A 274 -12.34 -2.75 18.04
N LEU A 275 -11.23 -2.42 18.68
CA LEU A 275 -10.08 -3.31 18.85
C LEU A 275 -10.41 -4.51 19.74
N THR A 276 -10.04 -5.69 19.25
CA THR A 276 -9.98 -6.93 20.03
C THR A 276 -8.53 -7.22 20.37
N THR A 277 -8.29 -7.68 21.59
CA THR A 277 -6.95 -8.09 22.03
C THR A 277 -6.73 -9.57 21.70
N TYR A 278 -5.74 -9.85 20.86
CA TYR A 278 -5.33 -11.21 20.47
C TYR A 278 -4.30 -11.77 21.45
N TYR A 279 -3.43 -10.89 21.95
CA TYR A 279 -2.44 -11.21 22.96
C TYR A 279 -2.23 -10.02 23.91
N SER A 280 -2.05 -10.29 25.19
CA SER A 280 -1.57 -9.32 26.18
C SER A 280 -0.90 -10.08 27.31
N GLY A 281 0.39 -9.84 27.54
CA GLY A 281 1.14 -10.59 28.54
C GLY A 281 2.64 -10.34 28.48
N VAL A 282 3.38 -11.26 29.09
CA VAL A 282 4.85 -11.19 29.18
C VAL A 282 5.55 -11.45 27.85
N ARG A 283 6.84 -11.11 27.74
CA ARG A 283 7.62 -11.39 26.52
C ARG A 283 7.64 -12.90 26.19
N PRO A 284 7.84 -13.29 24.91
CA PRO A 284 7.80 -14.68 24.50
C PRO A 284 8.74 -15.59 25.29
N ASN A 285 8.38 -16.88 25.42
CA ASN A 285 9.16 -17.88 26.16
C ASN A 285 10.41 -18.35 25.38
N LYS A 286 11.33 -17.43 25.10
CA LYS A 286 12.60 -17.67 24.41
C LYS A 286 13.64 -16.65 24.90
N THR A 287 14.88 -17.08 25.04
CA THR A 287 15.98 -16.22 25.52
C THR A 287 16.24 -15.07 24.54
N GLY A 288 16.52 -13.87 25.05
CA GLY A 288 16.89 -12.69 24.26
C GLY A 288 15.77 -11.69 24.02
N TYR A 289 14.51 -12.01 24.35
CA TYR A 289 13.37 -11.10 24.20
C TYR A 289 12.99 -10.36 25.49
N ASN A 290 13.78 -10.51 26.57
CA ASN A 290 13.60 -9.79 27.82
C ASN A 290 14.94 -9.66 28.59
N PRO A 291 15.43 -8.45 28.90
CA PRO A 291 14.92 -7.18 28.38
C PRO A 291 15.06 -7.12 26.84
N MET A 292 14.29 -6.24 26.19
CA MET A 292 14.48 -5.93 24.76
C MET A 292 15.73 -5.07 24.54
N SER A 293 16.20 -5.04 23.30
CA SER A 293 17.40 -4.33 22.83
C SER A 293 17.13 -3.46 21.59
N LYS A 294 15.92 -2.90 21.50
CA LYS A 294 15.46 -2.11 20.34
C LYS A 294 16.46 -1.01 19.96
N GLU A 295 16.67 -0.77 18.68
CA GLU A 295 17.68 0.21 18.23
C GLU A 295 17.09 1.53 17.74
N GLY A 296 15.79 1.59 17.49
CA GLY A 296 15.06 2.83 17.22
C GLY A 296 15.04 3.24 15.75
N ALA A 297 15.53 2.44 14.81
CA ALA A 297 15.26 2.68 13.39
C ALA A 297 13.78 2.46 13.08
N ILE A 298 13.34 2.92 11.90
CA ILE A 298 11.97 2.71 11.42
C ILE A 298 12.02 1.99 10.08
N ILE A 299 11.27 0.90 9.94
CA ILE A 299 11.09 0.16 8.69
C ILE A 299 9.62 0.16 8.24
N LEU A 300 9.42 -0.02 6.95
CA LEU A 300 8.11 -0.24 6.34
C LEU A 300 8.23 -1.18 5.13
N GLY A 301 7.51 -2.30 5.17
CA GLY A 301 7.35 -3.27 4.07
C GLY A 301 8.47 -4.28 3.92
N ILE A 302 9.43 -4.29 4.85
CA ILE A 302 10.62 -5.14 4.88
C ILE A 302 10.92 -5.57 6.32
N GLY A 303 11.75 -6.59 6.51
CA GLY A 303 12.32 -6.95 7.82
C GLY A 303 13.49 -6.06 8.25
N GLY A 304 13.93 -6.22 9.51
CA GLY A 304 15.04 -5.47 10.12
C GLY A 304 16.36 -5.60 9.36
N ASP A 305 16.63 -6.78 8.80
CA ASP A 305 17.83 -7.11 8.02
C ASP A 305 17.70 -6.83 6.50
N ASN A 306 16.64 -6.12 6.11
CA ASN A 306 16.24 -5.83 4.73
C ASN A 306 15.69 -7.06 3.96
N SER A 307 15.21 -8.09 4.66
CA SER A 307 14.36 -9.13 4.06
C SER A 307 13.14 -8.50 3.39
N ASN A 308 13.06 -8.64 2.07
CA ASN A 308 12.20 -7.83 1.22
C ASN A 308 11.35 -8.68 0.25
N GLY A 309 11.09 -9.95 0.58
CA GLY A 309 10.23 -10.81 -0.23
C GLY A 309 8.73 -10.56 -0.01
N ALA A 310 8.38 -9.82 1.04
CA ALA A 310 7.00 -9.60 1.46
C ALA A 310 6.26 -8.60 0.57
N GLN A 311 4.93 -8.59 0.69
CA GLN A 311 4.08 -7.62 0.03
C GLN A 311 2.96 -7.18 0.96
N GLY A 312 2.43 -5.99 0.74
CA GLY A 312 1.28 -5.49 1.49
C GLY A 312 0.94 -4.05 1.16
N THR A 313 -0.01 -3.46 1.89
CA THR A 313 -0.38 -2.06 1.68
C THR A 313 -0.54 -1.31 2.98
N PHE A 314 0.12 -0.16 3.06
CA PHE A 314 0.10 0.74 4.19
C PHE A 314 -0.69 2.01 3.85
N TYR A 315 -1.61 2.43 4.72
CA TYR A 315 -2.40 3.66 4.54
C TYR A 315 -1.95 4.77 5.51
N GLU A 316 -1.84 4.42 6.79
CA GLU A 316 -1.39 5.30 7.86
C GLU A 316 -0.81 4.47 9.02
N GLY A 317 0.03 5.09 9.83
CA GLY A 317 0.56 4.48 11.05
C GLY A 317 1.47 5.41 11.83
N VAL A 318 1.72 5.08 13.09
CA VAL A 318 2.53 5.90 14.01
C VAL A 318 3.38 5.03 14.91
N MET A 319 4.40 5.64 15.51
CA MET A 319 5.15 5.11 16.65
C MET A 319 5.07 6.12 17.79
N THR A 320 4.94 5.66 19.03
CA THR A 320 4.70 6.49 20.22
C THR A 320 5.75 6.24 21.30
N GLN A 321 5.93 7.22 22.18
CA GLN A 321 6.65 7.00 23.44
C GLN A 321 5.73 6.41 24.52
N GLY A 322 6.28 5.50 25.31
CA GLY A 322 5.57 4.87 26.42
C GLY A 322 4.58 3.79 25.94
N TYR A 323 3.95 3.11 26.90
CA TYR A 323 2.99 2.04 26.64
C TYR A 323 1.55 2.61 26.59
N PRO A 324 0.89 2.70 25.43
CA PRO A 324 -0.44 3.28 25.35
C PRO A 324 -1.48 2.43 26.09
N SER A 325 -2.40 3.08 26.78
CA SER A 325 -3.53 2.36 27.40
C SER A 325 -4.51 1.85 26.35
N ASP A 326 -5.20 0.75 26.63
CA ASP A 326 -6.21 0.19 25.73
C ASP A 326 -7.31 1.21 25.36
N ALA A 327 -7.66 2.08 26.30
CA ALA A 327 -8.63 3.16 26.10
C ALA A 327 -8.14 4.22 25.10
N THR A 328 -6.83 4.52 25.10
CA THR A 328 -6.22 5.45 24.13
C THR A 328 -6.30 4.85 22.73
N GLU A 329 -5.88 3.59 22.57
CA GLU A 329 -5.96 2.87 21.30
C GLU A 329 -7.41 2.70 20.82
N ASN A 330 -8.37 2.47 21.71
CA ASN A 330 -9.79 2.43 21.36
C ASN A 330 -10.29 3.77 20.80
N SER A 331 -9.79 4.88 21.35
CA SER A 331 -10.12 6.22 20.85
C SER A 331 -9.49 6.48 19.47
N VAL A 332 -8.26 6.00 19.25
CA VAL A 332 -7.59 6.04 17.94
C VAL A 332 -8.36 5.19 16.92
N GLN A 333 -8.75 3.97 17.26
CA GLN A 333 -9.58 3.12 16.40
C GLN A 333 -10.92 3.80 16.05
N ALA A 334 -11.59 4.43 17.01
CA ALA A 334 -12.81 5.18 16.73
C ALA A 334 -12.57 6.34 15.75
N ASN A 335 -11.43 7.02 15.85
CA ASN A 335 -11.01 8.03 14.87
C ASN A 335 -10.75 7.41 13.47
N VAL A 336 -10.10 6.25 13.40
CA VAL A 336 -9.86 5.52 12.14
C VAL A 336 -11.18 5.13 11.47
N VAL A 337 -12.14 4.59 12.23
CA VAL A 337 -13.49 4.28 11.74
C VAL A 337 -14.19 5.54 11.24
N ALA A 338 -14.07 6.65 11.95
CA ALA A 338 -14.64 7.93 11.54
C ALA A 338 -14.00 8.49 10.25
N ALA A 339 -12.78 8.07 9.91
CA ALA A 339 -12.13 8.39 8.64
C ALA A 339 -12.82 7.73 7.44
N LYS A 340 -13.57 6.63 7.68
CA LYS A 340 -14.38 5.91 6.68
C LYS A 340 -13.58 5.53 5.44
N TYR A 341 -12.54 4.73 5.65
CA TYR A 341 -11.82 4.08 4.56
C TYR A 341 -12.79 3.25 3.70
N ALA A 342 -12.75 3.47 2.39
CA ALA A 342 -13.48 2.68 1.41
C ALA A 342 -12.63 2.46 0.16
N THR A 343 -12.83 1.31 -0.49
CA THR A 343 -12.20 1.02 -1.78
C THR A 343 -12.72 1.96 -2.86
N THR A 344 -11.91 2.21 -3.87
CA THR A 344 -12.33 2.90 -5.09
C THR A 344 -11.73 2.21 -6.31
N SER A 345 -12.14 2.62 -7.50
CA SER A 345 -11.74 1.96 -8.74
C SER A 345 -10.22 2.03 -8.93
N LEU A 346 -9.60 0.86 -9.15
CA LEU A 346 -8.23 0.72 -9.65
C LEU A 346 -8.13 0.93 -11.16
N ASN A 347 -9.27 0.85 -11.86
CA ASN A 347 -9.38 1.12 -13.29
C ASN A 347 -9.67 2.59 -13.58
N SER A 348 -9.16 3.07 -14.69
CA SER A 348 -9.53 4.35 -15.31
C SER A 348 -9.55 4.20 -16.84
N GLY A 349 -10.12 5.19 -17.55
CA GLY A 349 -10.33 5.11 -18.99
C GLY A 349 -11.50 4.20 -19.36
N SER A 350 -11.48 3.65 -20.58
CA SER A 350 -12.55 2.78 -21.07
C SER A 350 -12.54 1.43 -20.35
N ALA A 351 -13.66 1.09 -19.72
CA ALA A 351 -13.87 -0.22 -19.13
C ALA A 351 -13.91 -1.31 -20.22
N LEU A 352 -13.43 -2.50 -19.87
CA LEU A 352 -13.58 -3.69 -20.70
C LEU A 352 -14.81 -4.48 -20.25
N THR A 353 -15.46 -5.14 -21.20
CA THR A 353 -16.59 -6.03 -20.95
C THR A 353 -16.10 -7.44 -20.74
N VAL A 354 -16.35 -8.02 -19.56
CA VAL A 354 -16.04 -9.42 -19.25
C VAL A 354 -16.82 -10.34 -20.19
N GLY A 355 -16.14 -11.36 -20.71
CA GLY A 355 -16.66 -12.34 -21.67
C GLY A 355 -16.45 -11.97 -23.13
N ASN A 356 -16.05 -10.73 -23.45
CA ASN A 356 -15.73 -10.34 -24.82
C ASN A 356 -14.30 -10.76 -25.19
N ASP A 357 -14.14 -11.17 -26.45
CA ASP A 357 -12.83 -11.33 -27.07
C ASP A 357 -12.33 -9.99 -27.63
N ILE A 358 -11.10 -9.63 -27.28
CA ILE A 358 -10.45 -8.39 -27.69
C ILE A 358 -9.11 -8.65 -28.37
N SER A 359 -8.67 -7.71 -29.19
CA SER A 359 -7.30 -7.64 -29.69
C SER A 359 -6.65 -6.32 -29.26
N LEU A 360 -5.35 -6.38 -28.97
CA LEU A 360 -4.58 -5.25 -28.44
C LEU A 360 -3.54 -4.79 -29.46
N ARG A 361 -3.80 -3.70 -30.17
CA ARG A 361 -2.89 -3.17 -31.19
C ARG A 361 -1.87 -2.22 -30.58
N ALA A 362 -0.59 -2.38 -30.93
CA ALA A 362 0.44 -1.44 -30.52
C ALA A 362 0.17 -0.03 -31.10
N THR A 363 0.46 1.00 -30.31
CA THR A 363 0.33 2.41 -30.75
C THR A 363 1.66 3.08 -31.11
N THR A 364 2.79 2.44 -30.79
CA THR A 364 4.13 2.94 -31.11
C THR A 364 4.32 3.15 -32.62
N ALA A 365 4.83 4.33 -33.00
CA ALA A 365 5.13 4.66 -34.39
C ALA A 365 6.08 3.63 -35.02
N GLY A 366 5.75 3.16 -36.23
CA GLY A 366 6.49 2.09 -36.92
C GLY A 366 6.03 0.66 -36.55
N TYR A 367 5.21 0.49 -35.51
CA TYR A 367 4.71 -0.81 -35.05
C TYR A 367 3.17 -0.90 -35.04
N THR A 368 2.47 0.08 -35.62
CA THR A 368 1.01 0.24 -35.53
C THR A 368 0.19 -0.82 -36.30
N THR A 369 0.84 -1.75 -36.99
CA THR A 369 0.21 -2.92 -37.63
C THR A 369 0.35 -4.19 -36.78
N ARG A 370 0.98 -4.08 -35.61
CA ARG A 370 1.25 -5.21 -34.73
C ARG A 370 0.24 -5.29 -33.59
N TYR A 371 -0.09 -6.51 -33.20
CA TYR A 371 -1.00 -6.84 -32.12
C TYR A 371 -0.31 -7.71 -31.09
N LEU A 372 -0.68 -7.58 -29.81
CA LEU A 372 -0.27 -8.50 -28.76
C LEU A 372 -0.83 -9.88 -29.08
N ALA A 373 0.07 -10.84 -29.27
CA ALA A 373 -0.20 -12.23 -29.59
C ALA A 373 0.74 -13.12 -28.77
N HIS A 374 0.81 -14.41 -29.06
CA HIS A 374 1.83 -15.29 -28.48
C HIS A 374 2.34 -16.34 -29.46
N SER A 375 3.47 -16.97 -29.12
CA SER A 375 4.03 -18.12 -29.82
C SER A 375 4.51 -19.13 -28.78
N GLY A 376 3.79 -20.24 -28.63
CA GLY A 376 3.91 -21.06 -27.42
C GLY A 376 3.54 -20.22 -26.20
N ALA A 377 4.37 -20.25 -25.15
CA ALA A 377 4.16 -19.47 -23.94
C ALA A 377 4.56 -17.99 -24.07
N THR A 378 5.46 -17.63 -24.98
CA THR A 378 5.97 -16.25 -25.06
C THR A 378 4.93 -15.30 -25.63
N VAL A 379 4.51 -14.30 -24.86
CA VAL A 379 3.70 -13.19 -25.35
C VAL A 379 4.60 -12.24 -26.14
N ASN A 380 4.16 -11.86 -27.33
CA ASN A 380 4.91 -11.04 -28.26
C ASN A 380 3.98 -10.13 -29.06
N THR A 381 4.53 -9.31 -29.96
CA THR A 381 3.74 -8.57 -30.93
C THR A 381 3.97 -9.14 -32.33
N GLN A 382 2.91 -9.29 -33.11
CA GLN A 382 2.97 -9.81 -34.49
C GLN A 382 2.08 -9.00 -35.42
N VAL A 383 2.38 -8.99 -36.72
CA VAL A 383 1.50 -8.36 -37.73
C VAL A 383 0.29 -9.26 -37.95
N VAL A 384 -0.90 -8.76 -37.63
CA VAL A 384 -2.16 -9.51 -37.76
C VAL A 384 -3.14 -8.69 -38.59
N ASN A 385 -3.75 -9.33 -39.59
CA ASN A 385 -4.72 -8.71 -40.48
C ASN A 385 -5.75 -9.74 -40.98
N SER A 386 -6.63 -9.31 -41.89
CA SER A 386 -7.70 -10.16 -42.44
C SER A 386 -7.20 -11.38 -43.21
N THR A 387 -5.98 -11.38 -43.74
CA THR A 387 -5.37 -12.50 -44.47
C THR A 387 -4.48 -13.40 -43.60
N SER A 388 -4.24 -13.03 -42.33
CA SER A 388 -3.55 -13.90 -41.37
C SER A 388 -4.30 -15.22 -41.16
N SER A 389 -3.56 -16.27 -40.82
CA SER A 389 -4.15 -17.58 -40.52
C SER A 389 -5.13 -17.51 -39.35
N THR A 390 -6.11 -18.41 -39.32
CA THR A 390 -7.06 -18.53 -38.19
C THR A 390 -6.33 -18.71 -36.87
N ALA A 391 -5.29 -19.56 -36.84
CA ALA A 391 -4.48 -19.78 -35.64
C ALA A 391 -3.84 -18.47 -35.13
N LEU A 392 -3.24 -17.66 -36.00
CA LEU A 392 -2.64 -16.39 -35.57
C LEU A 392 -3.69 -15.37 -35.12
N LYS A 393 -4.88 -15.37 -35.74
CA LYS A 393 -6.00 -14.53 -35.30
C LYS A 393 -6.48 -14.92 -33.89
N GLN A 394 -6.55 -16.21 -33.59
CA GLN A 394 -6.90 -16.71 -32.25
C GLN A 394 -5.79 -16.39 -31.23
N GLN A 395 -4.51 -16.58 -31.58
CA GLN A 395 -3.36 -16.21 -30.73
C GLN A 395 -3.26 -14.71 -30.43
N ALA A 396 -3.88 -13.87 -31.27
CA ALA A 396 -3.95 -12.41 -31.10
C ALA A 396 -5.30 -11.94 -30.52
N SER A 397 -6.13 -12.87 -30.06
CA SER A 397 -7.43 -12.62 -29.45
C SER A 397 -7.43 -13.12 -28.01
N TRP A 398 -7.98 -12.29 -27.12
CA TRP A 398 -7.94 -12.52 -25.68
C TRP A 398 -9.34 -12.37 -25.09
N THR A 399 -9.85 -13.41 -24.46
CA THR A 399 -11.12 -13.32 -23.72
C THR A 399 -10.89 -12.54 -22.42
N VAL A 400 -11.59 -11.43 -22.25
CA VAL A 400 -11.53 -10.64 -21.02
C VAL A 400 -12.26 -11.39 -19.90
N ARG A 401 -11.56 -11.69 -18.82
CA ARG A 401 -12.12 -12.29 -17.61
C ARG A 401 -12.07 -11.30 -16.45
N THR A 402 -12.94 -11.51 -15.47
CA THR A 402 -12.78 -10.88 -14.14
C THR A 402 -11.38 -11.22 -13.61
N GLY A 403 -10.70 -10.22 -13.05
CA GLY A 403 -9.35 -10.39 -12.51
C GLY A 403 -9.29 -11.51 -11.48
N LEU A 404 -8.36 -12.45 -11.67
CA LEU A 404 -8.22 -13.65 -10.84
C LEU A 404 -7.79 -13.31 -9.40
N GLY A 405 -6.83 -12.39 -9.25
CA GLY A 405 -6.30 -11.94 -7.96
C GLY A 405 -7.08 -10.77 -7.35
N PHE A 406 -7.78 -9.99 -8.18
CA PHE A 406 -8.62 -8.89 -7.74
C PHE A 406 -9.78 -8.63 -8.71
N SER A 407 -11.00 -8.80 -8.21
CA SER A 407 -12.24 -8.74 -9.02
C SER A 407 -12.55 -7.36 -9.60
N GLY A 408 -11.95 -6.31 -9.06
CA GLY A 408 -12.05 -4.96 -9.61
C GLY A 408 -11.10 -4.70 -10.77
N CYS A 409 -10.33 -5.69 -11.24
CA CYS A 409 -9.46 -5.61 -12.42
C CYS A 409 -9.75 -6.77 -13.38
N TYR A 410 -8.87 -7.04 -14.34
CA TYR A 410 -9.10 -8.01 -15.42
C TYR A 410 -7.98 -9.05 -15.51
N SER A 411 -8.32 -10.19 -16.10
CA SER A 411 -7.36 -11.20 -16.57
C SER A 411 -7.65 -11.51 -18.04
N PHE A 412 -6.62 -11.86 -18.80
CA PHE A 412 -6.72 -12.05 -20.27
C PHE A 412 -6.46 -13.51 -20.61
N GLU A 413 -7.52 -14.25 -20.94
CA GLU A 413 -7.45 -15.67 -21.33
C GLU A 413 -7.15 -15.77 -22.84
N SER A 414 -6.26 -16.68 -23.24
CA SER A 414 -5.97 -16.96 -24.65
C SER A 414 -7.17 -17.66 -25.31
N VAL A 415 -7.55 -17.20 -26.50
CA VAL A 415 -8.67 -17.79 -27.27
C VAL A 415 -8.30 -19.15 -27.87
N ASP A 416 -7.08 -19.34 -28.38
CA ASP A 416 -6.62 -20.63 -28.92
C ASP A 416 -6.26 -21.64 -27.82
N THR A 417 -5.94 -21.18 -26.60
CA THR A 417 -5.59 -22.03 -25.46
C THR A 417 -6.43 -21.72 -24.21
N PRO A 418 -7.74 -22.07 -24.21
CA PRO A 418 -8.62 -21.86 -23.05
C PRO A 418 -8.07 -22.49 -21.76
N GLY A 419 -8.32 -21.84 -20.62
CA GLY A 419 -7.74 -22.15 -19.32
C GLY A 419 -6.35 -21.53 -19.11
N SER A 420 -5.76 -20.91 -20.13
CA SER A 420 -4.46 -20.24 -20.04
C SER A 420 -4.58 -18.72 -20.17
N TYR A 421 -3.83 -18.00 -19.35
CA TYR A 421 -3.93 -16.55 -19.20
C TYR A 421 -2.58 -15.88 -19.48
N ILE A 422 -2.62 -14.62 -19.91
CA ILE A 422 -1.45 -13.75 -19.78
C ILE A 422 -1.18 -13.56 -18.29
N ARG A 423 0.02 -13.93 -17.85
CA ARG A 423 0.61 -13.56 -16.56
C ARG A 423 2.00 -12.98 -16.75
N HIS A 424 2.50 -12.25 -15.77
CA HIS A 424 3.92 -11.93 -15.71
C HIS A 424 4.69 -13.04 -14.95
N TYR A 425 5.92 -13.34 -15.37
CA TYR A 425 6.84 -14.23 -14.65
C TYR A 425 8.26 -13.77 -14.93
N ASN A 426 9.04 -13.47 -13.89
CA ASN A 426 10.30 -12.71 -14.02
C ASN A 426 10.14 -11.44 -14.88
N PHE A 427 8.97 -10.80 -14.77
CA PHE A 427 8.55 -9.62 -15.55
C PHE A 427 8.43 -9.82 -17.06
N GLU A 428 8.54 -11.03 -17.60
CA GLU A 428 8.11 -11.36 -18.97
C GLU A 428 6.62 -11.73 -19.00
N LEU A 429 5.88 -11.27 -20.01
CA LEU A 429 4.50 -11.70 -20.20
C LEU A 429 4.49 -13.08 -20.88
N GLN A 430 3.72 -14.00 -20.30
CA GLN A 430 3.62 -15.37 -20.79
C GLN A 430 2.18 -15.85 -20.75
N VAL A 431 1.81 -16.71 -21.70
CA VAL A 431 0.58 -17.49 -21.66
C VAL A 431 0.84 -18.76 -20.86
N SER A 432 0.06 -18.99 -19.81
CA SER A 432 0.22 -20.16 -18.95
C SER A 432 -1.10 -20.62 -18.37
N ALA A 433 -1.25 -21.94 -18.18
CA ALA A 433 -2.44 -22.51 -17.58
C ALA A 433 -2.61 -22.02 -16.13
N ASN A 434 -3.84 -21.67 -15.76
CA ASN A 434 -4.17 -21.32 -14.38
C ASN A 434 -4.05 -22.55 -13.48
N ASP A 435 -3.11 -22.51 -12.53
CA ASP A 435 -2.86 -23.59 -11.56
C ASP A 435 -3.72 -23.48 -10.28
N GLY A 436 -4.56 -22.45 -10.18
CA GLY A 436 -5.41 -22.20 -9.02
C GLY A 436 -4.69 -21.58 -7.82
N SER A 437 -3.38 -21.30 -7.92
CA SER A 437 -2.62 -20.67 -6.85
C SER A 437 -2.92 -19.18 -6.73
N LYS A 438 -2.74 -18.65 -5.50
CA LYS A 438 -2.77 -17.21 -5.24
C LYS A 438 -1.75 -16.49 -6.12
N GLN A 439 -0.51 -16.99 -6.19
CA GLN A 439 0.56 -16.39 -6.99
C GLN A 439 0.15 -16.22 -8.46
N PHE A 440 -0.37 -17.28 -9.10
CA PHE A 440 -0.83 -17.20 -10.49
C PHE A 440 -1.94 -16.15 -10.66
N ALA A 441 -2.90 -16.13 -9.74
CA ALA A 441 -4.01 -15.18 -9.78
C ALA A 441 -3.51 -13.73 -9.70
N GLU A 442 -2.55 -13.45 -8.82
CA GLU A 442 -1.93 -12.13 -8.66
C GLU A 442 -1.08 -11.73 -9.87
N ASP A 443 -0.35 -12.68 -10.48
CA ASP A 443 0.49 -12.45 -11.65
C ASP A 443 -0.31 -12.28 -12.95
N ALA A 444 -1.52 -12.83 -13.00
CA ALA A 444 -2.43 -12.78 -14.14
C ALA A 444 -3.47 -11.63 -14.06
N THR A 445 -3.35 -10.72 -13.09
CA THR A 445 -4.32 -9.64 -12.89
C THR A 445 -3.74 -8.28 -13.28
N PHE A 446 -4.49 -7.58 -14.14
CA PHE A 446 -4.10 -6.28 -14.69
C PHE A 446 -5.28 -5.29 -14.66
N CYS A 447 -4.99 -4.06 -14.25
CA CYS A 447 -5.97 -2.98 -14.15
C CYS A 447 -5.80 -2.00 -15.32
N THR A 448 -6.90 -1.52 -15.89
CA THR A 448 -6.86 -0.60 -17.03
C THR A 448 -6.63 0.85 -16.62
N GLN A 449 -5.98 1.60 -17.50
CA GLN A 449 -5.88 3.05 -17.43
C GLN A 449 -6.08 3.66 -18.81
N SER A 450 -6.51 4.92 -18.84
CA SER A 450 -6.32 5.74 -20.04
C SER A 450 -4.86 5.66 -20.47
N GLY A 451 -4.61 5.39 -21.75
CA GLY A 451 -3.27 5.19 -22.26
C GLY A 451 -2.36 6.37 -21.96
N ILE A 452 -1.21 6.11 -21.34
CA ILE A 452 -0.35 7.18 -20.82
C ILE A 452 0.32 8.01 -21.93
N SER A 453 0.30 7.55 -23.19
CA SER A 453 0.66 8.35 -24.36
C SER A 453 -0.40 9.37 -24.77
N GLY A 454 -1.59 9.36 -24.14
CA GLY A 454 -2.77 10.10 -24.55
C GLY A 454 -3.67 9.35 -25.54
N THR A 455 -3.33 8.10 -25.89
CA THR A 455 -4.14 7.26 -26.81
C THR A 455 -4.29 5.84 -26.28
N GLY A 456 -5.44 5.21 -26.54
CA GLY A 456 -5.70 3.82 -26.18
C GLY A 456 -5.78 3.57 -24.68
N THR A 457 -5.38 2.37 -24.28
CA THR A 457 -5.44 1.84 -22.91
C THR A 457 -4.06 1.35 -22.48
N THR A 458 -3.71 1.59 -21.22
CA THR A 458 -2.54 1.00 -20.56
C THR A 458 -3.01 -0.06 -19.57
N PHE A 459 -2.32 -1.20 -19.51
CA PHE A 459 -2.64 -2.30 -18.60
C PHE A 459 -1.55 -2.38 -17.53
N ARG A 460 -1.89 -2.02 -16.29
CA ARG A 460 -0.99 -2.02 -15.13
C ARG A 460 -1.09 -3.35 -14.41
N ALA A 461 0.04 -3.99 -14.10
CA ALA A 461 0.05 -5.19 -13.27
C ALA A 461 -0.48 -4.84 -11.87
N TRP A 462 -1.44 -5.63 -11.37
CA TRP A 462 -2.03 -5.37 -10.06
C TRP A 462 -1.03 -5.67 -8.92
N SER A 463 -0.30 -6.79 -9.02
CA SER A 463 0.70 -7.22 -8.03
C SER A 463 1.98 -6.38 -8.06
N PHE A 464 2.27 -5.70 -9.16
CA PHE A 464 3.39 -4.77 -9.30
C PHE A 464 2.92 -3.46 -9.98
N PRO A 465 2.30 -2.51 -9.25
CA PRO A 465 1.69 -1.33 -9.86
C PRO A 465 2.68 -0.31 -10.45
N THR A 466 3.97 -0.59 -10.42
CA THR A 466 5.01 0.12 -11.18
C THR A 466 5.18 -0.42 -12.60
N CYS A 467 4.60 -1.59 -12.89
CA CYS A 467 4.81 -2.36 -14.10
C CYS A 467 3.56 -2.41 -14.98
N PHE A 468 3.77 -2.42 -16.30
CA PHE A 468 2.72 -2.33 -17.31
C PHE A 468 2.98 -3.28 -18.48
N PHE A 469 1.93 -3.67 -19.20
CA PHE A 469 2.08 -4.33 -20.51
C PHE A 469 2.89 -3.44 -21.44
N ARG A 470 4.15 -3.82 -21.67
CA ARG A 470 5.09 -3.13 -22.54
C ARG A 470 5.54 -4.09 -23.62
N HIS A 471 5.56 -3.64 -24.87
CA HIS A 471 6.38 -4.34 -25.87
C HIS A 471 7.79 -3.76 -25.87
N TYR A 472 8.80 -4.62 -25.92
CA TYR A 472 10.19 -4.24 -26.11
C TYR A 472 10.84 -5.25 -27.05
N ALA A 473 11.45 -4.78 -28.14
CA ALA A 473 11.97 -5.63 -29.22
C ALA A 473 10.94 -6.69 -29.70
N ASN A 474 9.66 -6.32 -29.75
CA ASN A 474 8.50 -7.15 -30.09
C ASN A 474 8.14 -8.28 -29.09
N VAL A 475 8.76 -8.35 -27.91
CA VAL A 475 8.37 -9.27 -26.82
C VAL A 475 7.55 -8.52 -25.77
N GLY A 476 6.60 -9.19 -25.12
CA GLY A 476 5.76 -8.62 -24.06
C GLY A 476 6.41 -8.73 -22.68
N TYR A 477 6.42 -7.63 -21.93
CA TYR A 477 6.93 -7.55 -20.56
C TYR A 477 5.94 -6.84 -19.64
N ALA A 478 6.03 -7.10 -18.34
CA ALA A 478 5.49 -6.28 -17.27
C ALA A 478 6.60 -5.32 -16.80
N ALA A 479 6.71 -4.16 -17.45
CA ALA A 479 7.87 -3.29 -17.33
C ALA A 479 7.55 -1.93 -16.69
N ARG A 480 8.55 -1.33 -16.06
CA ARG A 480 8.47 -0.01 -15.40
C ARG A 480 9.18 1.07 -16.22
N ASN A 481 8.87 2.33 -15.93
CA ASN A 481 9.44 3.48 -16.63
C ASN A 481 10.80 3.87 -16.03
N GLY A 482 11.87 3.25 -16.54
CA GLY A 482 13.19 3.28 -15.92
C GLY A 482 13.32 2.20 -14.86
N GLY A 483 14.38 1.38 -14.95
CA GLY A 483 14.61 0.27 -14.03
C GLY A 483 15.88 -0.51 -14.37
N VAL A 484 16.12 -1.58 -13.62
CA VAL A 484 17.33 -2.41 -13.72
C VAL A 484 17.32 -3.35 -14.92
N HIS A 485 16.14 -3.66 -15.48
CA HIS A 485 16.04 -4.54 -16.64
C HIS A 485 16.18 -3.76 -17.94
N PHE A 486 16.77 -4.39 -18.97
CA PHE A 486 16.94 -3.74 -20.28
C PHE A 486 15.61 -3.29 -20.91
N PHE A 487 14.52 -4.02 -20.65
CA PHE A 487 13.18 -3.69 -21.13
C PHE A 487 12.50 -2.58 -20.32
N ASP A 488 13.06 -2.16 -19.18
CA ASP A 488 12.58 -0.99 -18.41
C ASP A 488 13.09 0.34 -18.97
N SER A 489 13.70 0.35 -20.17
CA SER A 489 14.17 1.58 -20.81
C SER A 489 13.09 2.66 -20.83
N PRO A 490 13.38 3.91 -20.42
CA PRO A 490 12.41 5.01 -20.49
C PRO A 490 12.16 5.47 -21.95
N VAL A 491 13.00 5.06 -22.89
CA VAL A 491 12.84 5.39 -24.31
C VAL A 491 11.57 4.72 -24.84
N SER A 492 10.72 5.53 -25.49
CA SER A 492 9.42 5.11 -26.06
C SER A 492 8.41 4.59 -25.01
N PHE A 493 8.70 4.72 -23.70
CA PHE A 493 7.92 4.09 -22.64
C PHE A 493 6.41 4.24 -22.80
N ASN A 494 5.95 5.49 -22.86
CA ASN A 494 4.53 5.79 -22.94
C ASN A 494 3.83 5.18 -24.15
N ALA A 495 4.49 5.17 -25.32
CA ALA A 495 3.91 4.63 -26.54
C ALA A 495 3.82 3.09 -26.47
N ASP A 496 4.87 2.45 -25.94
CA ASP A 496 4.95 0.99 -25.92
C ASP A 496 4.05 0.32 -24.88
N VAL A 497 3.57 1.10 -23.90
CA VAL A 497 2.58 0.62 -22.91
C VAL A 497 1.16 1.07 -23.22
N SER A 498 0.94 1.70 -24.38
CA SER A 498 -0.38 2.17 -24.81
C SER A 498 -0.88 1.31 -25.98
N TRP A 499 -2.07 0.76 -25.81
CA TRP A 499 -2.65 -0.22 -26.71
C TRP A 499 -4.03 0.23 -27.20
N ALA A 500 -4.28 0.17 -28.50
CA ALA A 500 -5.63 0.35 -29.03
C ALA A 500 -6.40 -0.97 -28.90
N VAL A 501 -7.49 -0.94 -28.12
CA VAL A 501 -8.37 -2.09 -27.92
C VAL A 501 -9.40 -2.16 -29.04
N SER A 502 -9.57 -3.32 -29.66
CA SER A 502 -10.62 -3.60 -30.63
C SER A 502 -11.29 -4.94 -30.33
N THR A 503 -12.38 -5.25 -31.04
CA THR A 503 -12.92 -6.61 -31.10
C THR A 503 -11.83 -7.60 -31.51
N GLY A 504 -11.86 -8.80 -30.92
CA GLY A 504 -10.99 -9.92 -31.26
C GLY A 504 -11.06 -10.26 -32.76
N PHE A 505 -9.96 -10.79 -33.29
CA PHE A 505 -9.91 -11.30 -34.66
C PHE A 505 -10.60 -12.66 -34.84
N ALA A 506 -10.83 -13.39 -33.75
CA ALA A 506 -11.43 -14.71 -33.71
C ALA A 506 -12.59 -14.75 -32.71
#